data_AF-A0A532UIA0-F1
#
_entry.id   AF-A0A532UIA0-F1
#
_cell.length_a   1.000
_cell.length_b   1.000
_cell.length_c   1.000
_cell.angle_alpha   90.00
_cell.angle_beta   90.00
_cell.angle_gamma   90.00
#
_symmetry.space_group_name_H-M   'P 1'
#
loop_
_entity.id
_entity.type
_entity.pdbx_description
1 polymer ?
#
loop_
_entity_poly.entity_id
_entity_poly.type
_entity_poly.pdbx_seq_one_letter_code
_entity_poly.pdbx_strand_id
1 'polypeptide(L)'
;MTDDTKQLYQKLDRMPNDAAYEYARSNNLDWPAYCRHREERKALIEAPSKRRVRAALLKMQSGCCALCQTSIRHGERAVRDRTGRIVCAACNLYLVGWRTTRGKGITEQATVEFSRPLLSDVVD
;
A
#
# COMPACT_ATOMS: atom_id res chain seq x y z
N MET A 1 -29.64 5.10 -5.86
CA MET A 1 -28.90 5.89 -6.87
C MET A 1 -29.62 5.72 -8.19
N THR A 2 -30.10 6.81 -8.79
CA THR A 2 -30.82 6.77 -10.07
C THR A 2 -29.83 6.50 -11.21
N ASP A 3 -30.33 6.02 -12.36
CA ASP A 3 -29.48 5.76 -13.52
C ASP A 3 -28.86 7.04 -14.10
N ASP A 4 -29.51 8.18 -13.93
CA ASP A 4 -28.99 9.50 -14.33
C ASP A 4 -27.75 9.90 -13.51
N THR A 5 -27.75 9.64 -12.20
CA THR A 5 -26.58 9.90 -11.34
C THR A 5 -25.38 9.03 -11.74
N LYS A 6 -25.61 7.78 -12.17
CA LYS A 6 -24.54 6.88 -12.63
C LYS A 6 -23.88 7.40 -13.91
N GLN A 7 -24.67 7.90 -14.86
CA GLN A 7 -24.15 8.47 -16.11
C GLN A 7 -23.31 9.72 -15.85
N LEU A 8 -23.76 10.59 -14.93
CA LEU A 8 -23.01 11.76 -14.51
C LEU A 8 -21.67 11.39 -13.84
N TYR A 9 -21.65 10.35 -12.99
CA TYR A 9 -20.41 9.88 -12.36
C TYR A 9 -19.42 9.27 -13.36
N GLN A 10 -19.90 8.56 -14.39
CA GLN A 10 -19.02 8.06 -15.46
C GLN A 10 -18.39 9.18 -16.28
N LYS A 11 -19.07 10.32 -16.41
CA LYS A 11 -18.55 11.50 -17.11
C LYS A 11 -17.47 12.20 -16.28
N LEU A 12 -17.66 12.29 -14.96
CA LEU A 12 -16.67 12.80 -14.00
C LEU A 12 -15.37 11.98 -14.00
N ASP A 13 -15.45 10.65 -14.16
CA ASP A 13 -14.27 9.76 -14.17
C ASP A 13 -13.29 10.04 -15.32
N ARG A 14 -13.77 10.67 -16.41
CA ARG A 14 -12.97 10.96 -17.61
C ARG A 14 -12.34 12.34 -17.60
N MET A 15 -12.55 13.12 -16.53
CA MET A 15 -12.10 14.51 -16.42
C MET A 15 -10.90 14.61 -15.45
N PRO A 16 -10.02 15.60 -15.64
CA PRO A 16 -9.08 16.04 -14.60
C PRO A 16 -9.82 16.42 -13.31
N ASN A 17 -9.17 16.28 -12.15
CA ASN A 17 -9.83 16.47 -10.85
C ASN A 17 -10.48 17.86 -10.70
N ASP A 18 -9.82 18.92 -11.18
CA ASP A 18 -10.34 20.30 -11.06
C ASP A 18 -11.60 20.49 -11.93
N ALA A 19 -11.57 20.02 -13.18
CA ALA A 19 -12.72 20.03 -14.09
C ALA A 19 -13.88 19.15 -13.59
N ALA A 20 -13.57 18.01 -12.96
CA ALA A 20 -14.57 17.14 -12.35
C ALA A 20 -15.27 17.84 -11.17
N TYR A 21 -14.53 18.57 -10.35
CA TYR A 21 -15.09 19.32 -9.22
C TYR A 21 -16.05 20.41 -9.69
N GLU A 22 -15.65 21.21 -10.69
CA GLU A 22 -16.49 22.26 -11.27
C GLU A 22 -17.75 21.69 -11.94
N TYR A 23 -17.62 20.57 -12.63
CA TYR A 23 -18.76 19.87 -13.23
C TYR A 23 -19.75 19.37 -12.18
N ALA A 24 -19.26 18.75 -11.10
CA ALA A 24 -20.09 18.26 -10.01
C ALA A 24 -20.86 19.40 -9.33
N ARG A 25 -20.17 20.52 -9.08
CA ARG A 25 -20.78 21.73 -8.52
C ARG A 25 -21.88 22.29 -9.42
N SER A 26 -21.65 22.35 -10.73
CA SER A 26 -22.60 22.91 -11.71
C SER A 26 -23.85 22.04 -11.92
N ASN A 27 -23.78 20.75 -11.56
CA ASN A 27 -24.87 19.78 -11.71
C ASN A 27 -25.51 19.39 -10.36
N ASN A 28 -25.24 20.13 -9.28
CA ASN A 28 -25.73 19.85 -7.92
C ASN A 28 -25.46 18.41 -7.45
N LEU A 29 -24.30 17.86 -7.82
CA LEU A 29 -23.88 16.52 -7.41
C LEU A 29 -23.17 16.59 -6.05
N ASP A 30 -23.49 15.64 -5.16
CA ASP A 30 -22.79 15.44 -3.89
C ASP A 30 -21.36 14.95 -4.16
N TRP A 31 -20.40 15.87 -4.08
CA TRP A 31 -18.99 15.60 -4.32
C TRP A 31 -18.41 14.53 -3.37
N PRO A 32 -18.60 14.61 -2.04
CA PRO A 32 -18.27 13.52 -1.12
C PRO A 32 -18.84 12.15 -1.53
N ALA A 33 -20.09 12.09 -1.97
CA ALA A 33 -20.69 10.83 -2.44
C ALA A 33 -20.02 10.30 -3.72
N TYR A 34 -19.72 11.17 -4.68
CA TYR A 34 -18.94 10.80 -5.87
C TYR A 34 -17.55 10.28 -5.48
N CYS A 35 -16.83 10.95 -4.58
CA CYS A 35 -15.52 10.52 -4.13
C CYS A 35 -15.56 9.12 -3.51
N ARG A 36 -16.54 8.83 -2.65
CA ARG A 36 -16.73 7.47 -2.07
C ARG A 36 -16.97 6.43 -3.16
N HIS A 37 -17.90 6.69 -4.07
CA HIS A 37 -18.20 5.79 -5.19
C HIS A 37 -16.98 5.55 -6.10
N ARG A 38 -16.18 6.58 -6.37
CA ARG A 38 -14.94 6.48 -7.13
C ARG A 38 -13.92 5.57 -6.44
N GLU A 39 -13.73 5.73 -5.14
CA GLU A 39 -12.82 4.88 -4.36
C GLU A 39 -13.33 3.43 -4.26
N GLU A 40 -14.63 3.21 -4.10
CA GLU A 40 -15.24 1.87 -4.15
C GLU A 40 -15.03 1.20 -5.51
N ARG A 41 -15.25 1.92 -6.61
CA ARG A 41 -14.98 1.39 -7.97
C ARG A 41 -13.51 1.12 -8.21
N LYS A 42 -12.60 2.01 -7.78
CA LYS A 42 -11.16 1.74 -7.81
C LYS A 42 -10.83 0.47 -7.03
N ALA A 43 -11.38 0.30 -5.83
CA ALA A 43 -11.16 -0.91 -5.04
C ALA A 43 -11.64 -2.17 -5.79
N LEU A 44 -12.81 -2.13 -6.43
CA LEU A 44 -13.36 -3.24 -7.21
C LEU A 44 -12.54 -3.59 -8.46
N ILE A 45 -12.01 -2.60 -9.19
CA ILE A 45 -11.25 -2.80 -10.42
C ILE A 45 -9.78 -3.10 -10.13
N GLU A 46 -9.19 -2.39 -9.16
CA GLU A 46 -7.78 -2.52 -8.82
C GLU A 46 -7.49 -3.73 -7.93
N ALA A 47 -8.43 -4.22 -7.12
CA ALA A 47 -8.17 -5.39 -6.29
C ALA A 47 -7.84 -6.65 -7.12
N PRO A 48 -8.58 -7.00 -8.19
CA PRO A 48 -8.22 -8.11 -9.07
C PRO A 48 -6.91 -7.88 -9.82
N SER A 49 -6.68 -6.67 -10.37
CA SER A 49 -5.45 -6.38 -11.12
C SER A 49 -4.21 -6.40 -10.24
N LYS A 50 -4.27 -5.80 -9.03
CA LYS A 50 -3.20 -5.84 -8.03
C LYS A 50 -2.95 -7.26 -7.52
N ARG A 51 -3.99 -8.10 -7.38
CA ARG A 51 -3.86 -9.52 -7.05
C ARG A 51 -3.13 -10.28 -8.17
N ARG A 52 -3.49 -10.08 -9.44
CA ARG A 52 -2.82 -10.71 -10.59
C ARG A 52 -1.35 -10.31 -10.69
N VAL A 53 -1.05 -9.01 -10.59
CA VAL A 53 0.34 -8.50 -10.61
C VAL A 53 1.14 -9.10 -9.45
N ARG A 54 0.57 -9.14 -8.24
CA ARG A 54 1.24 -9.75 -7.08
C ARG A 54 1.53 -11.23 -7.28
N ALA A 55 0.55 -11.99 -7.79
CA ALA A 55 0.73 -13.41 -8.06
C ALA A 55 1.81 -13.66 -9.13
N ALA A 56 1.83 -12.84 -10.19
CA ALA A 56 2.84 -12.90 -11.23
C ALA A 56 4.25 -12.60 -10.69
N LEU A 57 4.40 -11.51 -9.92
CA LEU A 57 5.68 -11.16 -9.30
C LEU A 57 6.15 -12.24 -8.32
N LEU A 58 5.24 -12.78 -7.50
CA LEU A 58 5.57 -13.85 -6.58
C LEU A 58 6.03 -15.12 -7.32
N LYS A 59 5.41 -15.44 -8.46
CA LYS A 59 5.86 -16.55 -9.32
C LYS A 59 7.25 -16.29 -9.89
N MET A 60 7.55 -15.07 -10.33
CA MET A 60 8.91 -14.69 -10.79
C MET A 60 9.95 -14.77 -9.67
N GLN A 61 9.53 -14.64 -8.42
CA GLN A 61 10.36 -14.80 -7.22
C GLN A 61 10.32 -16.21 -6.64
N SER A 62 9.93 -17.22 -7.44
CA SER A 62 9.85 -18.62 -7.02
C SER A 62 8.98 -18.87 -5.78
N GLY A 63 7.98 -18.04 -5.54
CA GLY A 63 7.13 -18.15 -4.36
C GLY A 63 7.78 -17.66 -3.07
N CYS A 64 8.93 -16.98 -3.13
CA CYS A 64 9.69 -16.58 -1.94
C CYS A 64 9.69 -15.07 -1.70
N CYS A 65 9.85 -14.70 -0.43
CA CYS A 65 10.06 -13.31 -0.04
C CYS A 65 11.39 -12.78 -0.58
N ALA A 66 11.38 -11.59 -1.19
CA ALA A 66 12.60 -10.96 -1.71
C ALA A 66 13.68 -10.65 -0.66
N LEU A 67 13.30 -10.57 0.61
CA LEU A 67 14.21 -10.18 1.70
C LEU A 67 14.72 -11.39 2.47
N CYS A 68 13.81 -12.15 3.10
CA CYS A 68 14.19 -13.28 3.94
C CYS A 68 14.26 -14.62 3.19
N GLN A 69 13.91 -14.66 1.90
CA GLN A 69 13.88 -15.87 1.06
C GLN A 69 12.95 -16.98 1.54
N THR A 70 12.17 -16.75 2.61
CA THR A 70 11.16 -17.69 3.09
C THR A 70 10.03 -17.82 2.08
N SER A 71 9.52 -19.05 1.90
CA SER A 71 8.37 -19.31 1.05
C SER A 71 7.14 -18.56 1.55
N ILE A 72 6.42 -17.93 0.63
CA ILE A 72 5.13 -17.28 0.87
C ILE A 72 4.06 -18.22 0.31
N ARG A 73 3.21 -18.76 1.18
CA ARG A 73 2.18 -19.71 0.77
C ARG A 73 1.04 -19.00 0.03
N HIS A 74 0.32 -19.76 -0.79
CA HIS A 74 -0.87 -19.24 -1.48
C HIS A 74 -1.91 -18.76 -0.45
N GLY A 75 -2.37 -17.51 -0.60
CA GLY A 75 -3.32 -16.89 0.34
C GLY A 75 -2.66 -16.13 1.50
N GLU A 76 -1.36 -16.28 1.73
CA GLU A 76 -0.66 -15.48 2.73
C GLU A 76 -0.58 -14.01 2.31
N ARG A 77 -0.58 -13.13 3.32
CA ARG A 77 -0.51 -11.69 3.12
C ARG A 77 0.90 -11.30 2.69
N ALA A 78 1.09 -11.17 1.39
CA ALA A 78 2.31 -10.61 0.79
C ALA A 78 2.03 -9.25 0.18
N VAL A 79 3.04 -8.37 0.17
CA VAL A 79 2.91 -7.01 -0.34
C VAL A 79 4.08 -6.65 -1.24
N ARG A 80 3.81 -5.73 -2.17
CA ARG A 80 4.85 -5.16 -3.02
C ARG A 80 5.54 -4.03 -2.26
N ASP A 81 6.86 -4.09 -2.13
CA ASP A 81 7.65 -3.03 -1.53
C ASP A 81 7.84 -1.86 -2.51
N ARG A 82 8.66 -0.86 -2.12
CA ARG A 82 8.97 0.31 -2.97
C ARG A 82 9.86 -0.05 -4.16
N THR A 83 10.61 -1.15 -4.09
CA THR A 83 11.46 -1.62 -5.20
C THR A 83 10.67 -2.44 -6.22
N GLY A 84 9.38 -2.67 -5.97
CA GLY A 84 8.52 -3.44 -6.85
C GLY A 84 8.54 -4.95 -6.59
N ARG A 85 9.26 -5.40 -5.56
CA ARG A 85 9.41 -6.82 -5.20
C ARG A 85 8.40 -7.24 -4.14
N ILE A 86 8.04 -8.51 -4.13
CA ILE A 86 7.13 -9.09 -3.13
C ILE A 86 7.90 -9.47 -1.88
N VAL A 87 7.39 -9.01 -0.73
CA VAL A 87 7.90 -9.31 0.59
C VAL A 87 6.80 -9.92 1.47
N CYS A 88 7.19 -10.78 2.41
CA CYS A 88 6.27 -11.35 3.39
C CYS A 88 5.79 -10.26 4.38
N ALA A 89 4.71 -10.54 5.11
CA ALA A 89 4.15 -9.61 6.08
C ALA A 89 5.18 -9.15 7.13
N ALA A 90 5.99 -10.07 7.67
CA ALA A 90 6.99 -9.76 8.68
C ALA A 90 8.07 -8.80 8.15
N CYS A 91 8.65 -9.10 6.99
CA CYS A 91 9.63 -8.21 6.37
C CYS A 91 9.04 -6.85 5.98
N ASN A 92 7.77 -6.80 5.57
CA ASN A 92 7.11 -5.52 5.34
C ASN A 92 6.95 -4.71 6.63
N LEU A 93 6.54 -5.34 7.73
CA LEU A 93 6.43 -4.68 9.04
C LEU A 93 7.78 -4.13 9.47
N TYR A 94 8.86 -4.90 9.31
CA TYR A 94 10.22 -4.44 9.57
C TYR A 94 10.57 -3.20 8.73
N LEU A 95 10.34 -3.25 7.41
CA LEU A 95 10.63 -2.12 6.52
C LEU A 95 9.83 -0.87 6.86
N VAL A 96 8.55 -1.02 7.21
CA VAL A 96 7.69 0.09 7.63
C VAL A 96 8.19 0.66 8.95
N GLY A 97 8.44 -0.18 9.94
CA GLY A 97 8.98 0.22 11.24
C GLY A 97 10.29 0.99 11.10
N TRP A 98 11.22 0.47 10.30
CA TRP A 98 12.52 1.10 10.03
C TRP A 98 12.40 2.49 9.37
N ARG A 99 11.45 2.66 8.44
CA ARG A 99 11.18 3.97 7.83
C ARG A 99 10.57 4.93 8.84
N THR A 100 9.67 4.45 9.69
CA THR A 100 9.05 5.26 10.74
C THR A 100 10.07 5.72 11.77
N THR A 101 10.98 4.86 12.22
CA THR A 101 12.05 5.25 13.15
C THR A 101 13.01 6.25 12.52
N ARG A 102 13.43 6.05 11.26
CA ARG A 102 14.23 7.05 10.53
C ARG A 102 13.51 8.39 10.37
N GLY A 103 12.21 8.37 10.09
CA GLY A 103 11.39 9.59 10.04
C GLY A 103 11.31 10.34 11.37
N LYS A 104 11.57 9.66 12.50
CA LYS A 104 11.68 10.26 13.84
C LYS A 104 13.10 10.68 14.20
N GLY A 105 14.05 10.62 13.26
CA GLY A 105 15.45 11.00 13.50
C GLY A 105 16.30 9.94 14.19
N ILE A 106 15.78 8.71 14.39
CA ILE A 106 16.56 7.61 14.95
C ILE A 106 17.52 7.12 13.87
N THR A 107 18.81 7.29 14.12
CA THR A 107 19.86 6.86 13.22
C THR A 107 20.10 5.36 13.32
N GLU A 108 20.75 4.82 12.29
CA GLU A 108 21.21 3.43 12.31
C GLU A 108 22.19 3.18 13.46
N GLN A 109 23.05 4.16 13.74
CA GLN A 109 23.97 4.14 14.86
C GLN A 109 23.25 4.08 16.22
N ALA A 110 22.22 4.90 16.44
CA ALA A 110 21.41 4.84 17.66
C ALA A 110 20.69 3.48 17.83
N THR A 111 20.31 2.84 16.72
CA THR A 111 19.71 1.50 16.74
C THR A 111 20.72 0.44 17.15
N VAL A 112 21.95 0.52 16.62
CA VAL A 112 23.06 -0.38 16.98
C VAL A 112 23.47 -0.21 18.43
N GLU A 113 23.59 1.02 18.91
CA GLU A 113 23.92 1.33 20.32
C GLU A 113 22.88 0.76 21.28
N PHE A 114 21.59 0.87 20.97
CA PHE A 114 20.52 0.28 21.77
C PHE A 114 20.50 -1.26 21.73
N SER A 115 20.83 -1.84 20.58
CA SER A 115 20.81 -3.31 20.38
C SER A 115 22.07 -3.99 20.89
N ARG A 116 23.08 -3.22 21.31
CA ARG A 116 24.31 -3.75 21.88
C ARG A 116 23.94 -4.44 23.20
N PRO A 117 24.16 -5.75 23.35
CA PRO A 117 23.90 -6.40 24.62
C PRO A 117 24.76 -5.73 25.70
N LEU A 118 24.15 -5.43 26.85
CA LEU A 118 24.83 -5.00 28.07
C LEU A 118 25.70 -6.16 28.59
N LEU A 119 26.77 -6.51 27.88
CA LEU A 119 27.74 -7.52 28.28
C LEU A 119 29.03 -6.85 28.76
N SER A 120 28.95 -5.96 29.75
CA SER A 120 30.15 -5.42 30.38
C SER A 120 30.22 -5.51 31.91
N ASP A 121 29.18 -5.89 32.63
CA ASP A 121 29.19 -5.73 34.10
C ASP A 121 29.00 -7.05 34.88
N VAL A 122 29.42 -8.19 34.32
CA VAL A 122 29.49 -9.47 35.07
C VAL A 122 30.83 -10.18 34.82
N VAL A 123 31.93 -9.50 35.10
CA VAL A 123 33.17 -10.15 35.54
C VAL A 123 33.87 -9.18 36.50
N ASP A 124 33.64 -9.35 37.80
CA ASP A 124 34.63 -9.18 38.87
C ASP A 124 34.20 -10.04 40.06
#